data_AF-A0A381RMY1-F1
#
_entry.id   AF-A0A381RMY1-F1
#
_cell.length_a   1.000
_cell.length_b   1.000
_cell.length_c   1.000
_cell.angle_alpha   90.00
_cell.angle_beta   90.00
_cell.angle_gamma   90.00
#
_symmetry.space_group_name_H-M   'P 1'
#
loop_
_entity.id
_entity.type
_entity.pdbx_description
1 polymer ?
#
loop_
_entity_poly.entity_id
_entity_poly.type
_entity_poly.pdbx_seq_one_letter_code
_entity_poly.pdbx_strand_id
1 'polypeptide(L)'
;MFRDVKIFNKMIYVAWAICVTWLTATASADTSQPFQTPFTNLEMAGKQAVVKTDRGQFTIDLLPEVAPNHVGYFIQSAENGVYDGTIFHRIIKHGVIQGGDPFSKDPEKPELYGRGGLGLLRAELSAERHTRGAVSAVQVPGDPDSAGTQFFISVVDQPALDGKYTLFGRVSEGMNLVTEISEAA
;
A
#
# COMPACT_ATOMS: atom_id res chain seq x y z
N MET A 1 25.87 -17.31 -7.02
CA MET A 1 27.04 -16.93 -6.22
C MET A 1 27.16 -15.42 -6.24
N PHE A 2 26.54 -14.74 -5.28
CA PHE A 2 26.84 -13.35 -4.95
C PHE A 2 26.96 -13.28 -3.43
N ARG A 3 28.11 -12.78 -3.00
CA ARG A 3 28.61 -12.77 -1.64
C ARG A 3 28.35 -11.39 -1.02
N ASP A 4 28.00 -11.43 0.25
CA ASP A 4 28.36 -10.49 1.32
C ASP A 4 27.98 -9.00 1.22
N VAL A 5 27.04 -8.66 2.10
CA VAL A 5 26.89 -7.39 2.82
C VAL A 5 28.23 -6.86 3.33
N LYS A 6 28.49 -5.56 3.13
CA LYS A 6 29.40 -4.79 4.00
C LYS A 6 28.86 -3.38 4.27
N ILE A 7 28.51 -3.15 5.53
CA ILE A 7 28.28 -1.85 6.15
C ILE A 7 29.64 -1.26 6.51
N PHE A 8 29.86 0.03 6.25
CA PHE A 8 30.95 0.78 6.87
C PHE A 8 30.39 2.05 7.51
N ASN A 9 30.24 2.01 8.83
CA ASN A 9 30.06 3.19 9.64
C ASN A 9 31.46 3.71 10.00
N LYS A 10 31.81 4.94 9.59
CA LYS A 10 33.01 5.60 10.10
C LYS A 10 32.72 7.09 10.31
N MET A 11 32.24 7.36 11.52
CA MET A 11 32.12 8.69 12.10
C MET A 11 33.52 9.18 12.47
N ILE A 12 33.98 10.28 11.87
CA ILE A 12 35.15 11.04 12.30
C ILE A 12 34.67 12.49 12.49
N TYR A 13 34.68 12.96 13.73
CA TYR A 13 34.48 14.37 14.09
C TYR A 13 35.82 15.10 13.95
N VAL A 14 35.84 16.20 13.20
CA VAL A 14 36.79 17.30 13.41
C VAL A 14 35.98 18.58 13.41
N ALA A 15 35.88 19.20 14.59
CA ALA A 15 35.31 20.53 14.77
C ALA A 15 36.34 21.58 14.38
N TRP A 16 35.88 22.68 13.75
CA TRP A 16 36.12 24.08 14.18
C TRP A 16 35.74 25.05 13.05
N ALA A 17 34.73 25.90 13.29
CA ALA A 17 34.83 27.37 13.22
C ALA A 17 33.42 27.97 13.21
N ILE A 18 33.15 28.75 14.25
CA ILE A 18 31.90 29.42 14.58
C ILE A 18 31.74 30.64 13.67
N CYS A 19 30.67 30.68 12.89
CA CYS A 19 30.05 31.93 12.44
C CYS A 19 28.54 31.79 12.67
N VAL A 20 28.11 32.15 13.88
CA VAL A 20 26.71 32.07 14.30
C VAL A 20 26.02 33.34 13.86
N THR A 21 25.44 33.31 12.67
CA THR A 21 24.24 34.07 12.38
C THR A 21 23.07 33.13 12.62
N TRP A 22 22.26 33.44 13.64
CA TRP A 22 21.01 32.73 13.91
C TRP A 22 20.00 33.08 12.81
N LEU A 23 20.15 32.47 11.63
CA LEU A 23 19.02 32.27 10.75
C LEU A 23 18.39 30.95 11.19
N THR A 24 17.38 31.03 12.06
CA THR A 24 16.49 29.91 12.27
C THR A 24 15.76 29.67 10.95
N ALA A 25 16.38 28.90 10.06
CA ALA A 25 15.66 28.17 9.04
C ALA A 25 14.81 27.16 9.80
N THR A 26 13.62 27.59 10.21
CA THR A 26 12.52 26.67 10.42
C THR A 26 12.31 26.02 9.06
N ALA A 27 12.89 24.86 8.86
CA ALA A 27 12.40 23.93 7.86
C ALA A 27 10.99 23.57 8.35
N SER A 28 10.02 24.38 7.94
CA SER A 28 8.62 24.02 7.99
C SER A 28 8.53 22.71 7.24
N ALA A 29 8.28 21.61 7.95
CA ALA A 29 7.78 20.40 7.32
C ALA A 29 6.45 20.82 6.70
N ASP A 30 6.51 21.22 5.44
CA ASP A 30 5.35 21.57 4.64
C ASP A 30 4.43 20.36 4.68
N THR A 31 3.26 20.53 5.28
CA THR A 31 2.21 19.51 5.37
C THR A 31 1.65 19.28 3.98
N SER A 32 2.40 18.44 3.25
CA SER A 32 1.96 17.23 2.58
C SER A 32 0.72 17.39 1.70
N GLN A 33 0.90 17.97 0.52
CA GLN A 33 -0.03 17.71 -0.58
C GLN A 33 -0.19 16.19 -0.75
N PRO A 34 -1.42 15.68 -0.91
CA PRO A 34 -1.64 14.26 -1.13
C PRO A 34 -0.96 13.81 -2.42
N PHE A 35 -0.50 12.56 -2.45
CA PHE A 35 0.23 12.01 -3.57
C PHE A 35 -0.53 12.22 -4.88
N GLN A 36 0.23 12.63 -5.90
CA GLN A 36 -0.22 12.69 -7.28
C GLN A 36 0.67 11.78 -8.11
N THR A 37 0.07 10.89 -8.87
CA THR A 37 0.84 9.96 -9.71
C THR A 37 1.63 10.73 -10.77
N PRO A 38 2.93 10.45 -10.95
CA PRO A 38 3.69 10.98 -12.07
C PRO A 38 3.37 10.24 -13.39
N PHE A 39 2.70 9.09 -13.31
CA PHE A 39 2.36 8.26 -14.46
C PHE A 39 1.01 8.67 -15.05
N THR A 40 0.94 8.70 -16.37
CA THR A 40 -0.30 8.84 -17.14
C THR A 40 -1.09 7.54 -17.15
N ASN A 41 -2.40 7.62 -17.40
CA ASN A 41 -3.23 6.42 -17.53
C ASN A 41 -2.75 5.52 -18.66
N LEU A 42 -2.18 6.07 -19.74
CA LEU A 42 -1.64 5.30 -20.85
C LEU A 42 -0.40 4.50 -20.43
N GLU A 43 0.48 5.08 -19.61
CA GLU A 43 1.66 4.37 -19.08
C GLU A 43 1.29 3.25 -18.12
N MET A 44 0.17 3.39 -17.40
CA MET A 44 -0.34 2.39 -16.46
C MET A 44 -1.32 1.39 -17.09
N ALA A 45 -1.81 1.66 -18.30
CA ALA A 45 -2.81 0.83 -18.97
C ALA A 45 -2.33 -0.62 -19.14
N GLY A 46 -3.16 -1.57 -18.71
CA GLY A 46 -2.87 -3.00 -18.81
C GLY A 46 -1.75 -3.50 -17.88
N LYS A 47 -1.25 -2.66 -16.96
CA LYS A 47 -0.31 -3.15 -15.93
C LYS A 47 -1.05 -4.07 -14.95
N GLN A 48 -0.33 -5.11 -14.56
CA GLN A 48 -0.76 -6.08 -13.56
C GLN A 48 0.24 -6.10 -12.41
N ALA A 49 -0.25 -6.43 -11.22
CA ALA A 49 0.58 -6.74 -10.07
C ALA A 49 0.50 -8.23 -9.73
N VAL A 50 1.65 -8.89 -9.70
CA VAL A 50 1.76 -10.30 -9.27
C VAL A 50 2.13 -10.33 -7.80
N VAL A 51 1.19 -10.76 -6.95
CA VAL A 51 1.40 -10.88 -5.52
C VAL A 51 1.85 -12.31 -5.22
N LYS A 52 3.07 -12.45 -4.69
CA LYS A 52 3.64 -13.73 -4.27
C LYS A 52 3.54 -13.88 -2.76
N THR A 53 3.02 -15.02 -2.33
CA THR A 53 2.91 -15.42 -0.93
C THR A 53 3.63 -16.75 -0.72
N ASP A 54 3.73 -17.17 0.53
CA ASP A 54 4.20 -18.52 0.91
C ASP A 54 3.26 -19.65 0.45
N ARG A 55 2.00 -19.31 0.13
CA ARG A 55 0.96 -20.24 -0.34
C ARG A 55 0.77 -20.26 -1.85
N GLY A 56 1.44 -19.39 -2.59
CA GLY A 56 1.35 -19.32 -4.06
C GLY A 56 1.38 -17.89 -4.57
N GLN A 57 0.75 -17.65 -5.72
CA GLN A 57 0.64 -16.30 -6.27
C GLN A 57 -0.74 -16.04 -6.87
N PHE A 58 -1.12 -14.77 -6.92
CA PHE A 58 -2.30 -14.28 -7.61
C PHE A 58 -1.97 -12.97 -8.34
N THR A 59 -2.77 -12.64 -9.36
CA THR A 59 -2.55 -11.49 -10.24
C THR A 59 -3.67 -10.49 -10.06
N ILE A 60 -3.33 -9.20 -9.96
CA ILE A 60 -4.28 -8.08 -9.89
C ILE A 60 -4.15 -7.27 -11.18
N ASP A 61 -5.25 -7.11 -11.91
CA ASP A 61 -5.38 -6.11 -12.97
C ASP A 61 -5.59 -4.74 -12.33
N LEU A 62 -4.74 -3.77 -12.68
CA LEU A 62 -4.82 -2.41 -12.14
C LEU A 62 -5.73 -1.55 -13.03
N LEU A 63 -6.50 -0.65 -12.40
CA LEU A 63 -7.54 0.17 -13.06
C LEU A 63 -7.19 1.67 -13.00
N PRO A 64 -6.19 2.16 -13.77
CA PRO A 64 -5.76 3.56 -13.71
C PRO A 64 -6.83 4.55 -14.18
N GLU A 65 -7.81 4.12 -14.98
CA GLU A 65 -8.96 4.91 -15.37
C GLU A 65 -9.96 5.13 -14.23
N VAL A 66 -9.93 4.28 -13.21
CA VAL A 66 -10.82 4.36 -12.03
C VAL A 66 -10.15 5.15 -10.91
N ALA A 67 -8.89 4.83 -10.61
CA ALA A 67 -8.16 5.39 -9.47
C ALA A 67 -6.67 5.61 -9.81
N PRO A 68 -6.34 6.60 -10.66
CA PRO A 68 -4.99 6.78 -11.19
C PRO A 68 -3.94 7.02 -10.10
N ASN A 69 -4.26 7.78 -9.05
CA ASN A 69 -3.30 8.05 -7.99
C ASN A 69 -3.02 6.81 -7.14
N HIS A 70 -4.05 6.01 -6.84
CA HIS A 70 -3.86 4.74 -6.13
C HIS A 70 -3.07 3.74 -6.96
N VAL A 71 -3.35 3.60 -8.25
CA VAL A 71 -2.58 2.71 -9.14
C VAL A 71 -1.13 3.16 -9.22
N GLY A 72 -0.87 4.45 -9.44
CA GLY A 72 0.48 4.98 -9.51
C GLY A 72 1.26 4.79 -8.21
N TYR A 73 0.61 5.04 -7.07
CA TYR A 73 1.22 4.84 -5.77
C TYR A 73 1.48 3.37 -5.46
N PHE A 74 0.56 2.48 -5.84
CA PHE A 74 0.71 1.04 -5.67
C PHE A 74 1.88 0.50 -6.50
N ILE A 75 2.02 0.94 -7.76
CA ILE A 75 3.16 0.61 -8.62
C ILE A 75 4.47 1.09 -7.99
N GLN A 76 4.54 2.37 -7.61
CA GLN A 76 5.74 2.94 -7.00
C GLN A 76 6.11 2.22 -5.70
N SER A 77 5.12 1.89 -4.86
CA SER A 77 5.32 1.15 -3.61
C SER A 77 5.84 -0.26 -3.84
N ALA A 78 5.30 -0.95 -4.85
CA ALA A 78 5.74 -2.29 -5.23
C ALA A 78 7.18 -2.28 -5.78
N GLU A 79 7.51 -1.35 -6.67
CA GLU A 79 8.87 -1.20 -7.23
C GLU A 79 9.92 -0.87 -6.15
N ASN A 80 9.50 -0.15 -5.10
CA ASN A 80 10.34 0.18 -3.95
C ASN A 80 10.39 -0.93 -2.88
N GLY A 81 9.76 -2.10 -3.10
CA GLY A 81 9.78 -3.22 -2.15
C GLY A 81 8.98 -2.97 -0.87
N VAL A 82 8.04 -2.00 -0.86
CA VAL A 82 7.24 -1.67 0.33
C VAL A 82 6.44 -2.88 0.82
N TYR A 83 5.91 -3.68 -0.11
CA TYR A 83 5.09 -4.85 0.19
C TYR A 83 5.90 -6.10 0.60
N ASP A 84 7.20 -6.14 0.32
CA ASP A 84 8.04 -7.31 0.60
C ASP A 84 8.10 -7.60 2.09
N GLY A 85 7.74 -8.83 2.46
CA GLY A 85 7.70 -9.29 3.85
C GLY A 85 6.48 -8.80 4.66
N THR A 86 5.55 -8.05 4.05
CA THR A 86 4.27 -7.75 4.71
C THR A 86 3.36 -8.98 4.72
N ILE A 87 2.38 -9.00 5.64
CA ILE A 87 1.40 -10.08 5.75
C ILE A 87 -0.04 -9.58 5.55
N PHE A 88 -0.95 -10.50 5.29
CA PHE A 88 -2.39 -10.26 5.44
C PHE A 88 -2.77 -10.30 6.92
N HIS A 89 -2.60 -9.16 7.61
CA HIS A 89 -2.76 -9.06 9.06
C HIS A 89 -4.23 -9.05 9.52
N ARG A 90 -5.19 -8.82 8.61
CA ARG A 90 -6.62 -8.87 8.92
C ARG A 90 -7.37 -9.70 7.90
N ILE A 91 -7.97 -10.79 8.37
CA ILE A 91 -8.71 -11.75 7.55
C ILE A 91 -10.11 -11.89 8.12
N ILE A 92 -11.13 -11.62 7.31
CA ILE A 92 -12.52 -11.97 7.60
C ILE A 92 -12.86 -13.15 6.72
N LYS A 93 -13.17 -14.30 7.32
CA LYS A 93 -13.54 -15.51 6.60
C LYS A 93 -14.70 -15.26 5.65
N HIS A 94 -14.50 -15.55 4.36
CA HIS A 94 -15.43 -15.23 3.27
C HIS A 94 -15.89 -13.76 3.24
N GLY A 95 -15.06 -12.84 3.74
CA GLY A 95 -15.32 -11.42 3.77
C GLY A 95 -14.31 -10.68 2.90
N VAL A 96 -13.29 -10.14 3.56
CA VAL A 96 -12.15 -9.45 2.94
C VAL A 96 -10.85 -9.97 3.55
N ILE A 97 -9.77 -9.96 2.76
CA ILE A 97 -8.41 -10.09 3.27
C ILE A 97 -7.70 -8.75 3.11
N GLN A 98 -7.00 -8.29 4.15
CA GLN A 98 -6.36 -6.97 4.19
C GLN A 98 -4.87 -7.10 4.48
N GLY A 99 -4.06 -6.40 3.69
CA GLY A 99 -2.60 -6.44 3.74
C GLY A 99 -1.97 -5.11 3.34
N GLY A 100 -0.66 -5.12 3.08
CA GLY A 100 0.08 -3.93 2.66
C GLY A 100 0.43 -2.95 3.77
N ASP A 101 0.33 -3.37 5.04
CA ASP A 101 0.77 -2.60 6.20
C ASP A 101 2.29 -2.80 6.43
N PRO A 102 3.13 -1.75 6.34
CA PRO A 102 4.56 -1.85 6.62
C PRO A 102 4.89 -2.31 8.05
N PHE A 103 4.04 -2.05 9.04
CA PHE A 103 4.27 -2.51 10.42
C PHE A 103 4.07 -4.03 10.55
N SER A 104 3.34 -4.65 9.63
CA SER A 104 3.11 -6.10 9.62
C SER A 104 4.36 -6.94 9.32
N LYS A 105 5.49 -6.30 8.98
CA LYS A 105 6.79 -6.95 8.80
C LYS A 105 7.44 -7.34 10.14
N ASP A 106 7.04 -6.72 11.24
CA ASP A 106 7.58 -6.96 12.57
C ASP A 106 6.61 -7.80 13.40
N PRO A 107 6.81 -9.14 13.50
CA PRO A 107 5.94 -10.02 14.26
C PRO A 107 5.94 -9.75 15.77
N GLU A 108 6.89 -8.95 16.28
CA GLU A 108 6.95 -8.60 17.70
C GLU A 108 6.04 -7.42 18.06
N LYS A 109 5.41 -6.74 17.08
CA LYS A 109 4.55 -5.57 17.29
C LYS A 109 3.14 -5.69 16.68
N PRO A 110 2.39 -6.78 16.96
CA PRO A 110 1.06 -6.98 16.39
C PRO A 110 0.06 -5.87 16.76
N GLU A 111 0.27 -5.16 17.86
CA GLU A 111 -0.57 -4.03 18.30
C GLU A 111 -0.51 -2.81 17.36
N LEU A 112 0.51 -2.74 16.50
CA LEU A 112 0.68 -1.68 15.50
C LEU A 112 0.00 -2.02 14.17
N TYR A 113 -0.43 -3.26 13.97
CA TYR A 113 -0.99 -3.70 12.69
C TYR A 113 -2.26 -2.91 12.33
N GLY A 114 -2.40 -2.60 11.05
CA GLY A 114 -3.45 -1.76 10.48
C GLY A 114 -3.18 -0.26 10.59
N ARG A 115 -2.08 0.19 11.22
CA ARG A 115 -1.79 1.62 11.44
C ARG A 115 -0.72 2.21 10.52
N GLY A 116 0.06 1.38 9.84
CA GLY A 116 1.17 1.84 9.00
C GLY A 116 0.73 2.23 7.59
N GLY A 117 1.50 3.13 6.96
CA GLY A 117 1.36 3.44 5.54
C GLY A 117 0.01 4.07 5.13
N LEU A 118 -0.58 4.90 6.00
CA LEU A 118 -1.83 5.64 5.73
C LEU A 118 -1.55 7.16 5.67
N GLY A 119 -2.53 7.94 5.22
CA GLY A 119 -2.47 9.41 5.21
C GLY A 119 -1.79 10.03 3.99
N LEU A 120 -1.73 9.31 2.86
CA LEU A 120 -0.93 9.68 1.69
C LEU A 120 -1.79 9.96 0.44
N LEU A 121 -2.99 9.39 0.36
CA LEU A 121 -3.84 9.41 -0.85
C LEU A 121 -5.25 9.91 -0.53
N ARG A 122 -5.75 10.80 -1.41
CA ARG A 122 -7.17 11.20 -1.43
C ARG A 122 -8.04 10.11 -2.01
N ALA A 123 -9.30 10.04 -1.61
CA ALA A 123 -10.25 9.07 -2.15
C ALA A 123 -10.53 9.31 -3.65
N GLU A 124 -10.58 8.24 -4.43
CA GLU A 124 -10.96 8.24 -5.85
C GLU A 124 -12.21 7.35 -6.01
N LEU A 125 -13.33 7.83 -5.46
CA LEU A 125 -14.59 7.07 -5.45
C LEU A 125 -15.19 6.95 -6.86
N SER A 126 -15.71 5.77 -7.17
CA SER A 126 -16.29 5.47 -8.49
C SER A 126 -17.58 4.63 -8.37
N ALA A 127 -18.20 4.36 -9.53
CA ALA A 127 -19.35 3.46 -9.62
C ALA A 127 -18.98 1.97 -9.62
N GLU A 128 -17.68 1.64 -9.55
CA GLU A 128 -17.21 0.27 -9.51
C GLU A 128 -17.77 -0.48 -8.29
N ARG A 129 -18.21 -1.71 -8.54
CA ARG A 129 -18.84 -2.56 -7.53
C ARG A 129 -17.79 -3.46 -6.89
N HIS A 130 -17.86 -3.62 -5.58
CA HIS A 130 -17.03 -4.52 -4.78
C HIS A 130 -17.48 -5.98 -4.94
N THR A 131 -17.56 -6.46 -6.17
CA THR A 131 -17.77 -7.88 -6.48
C THR A 131 -16.54 -8.70 -6.08
N ARG A 132 -16.69 -10.02 -6.03
CA ARG A 132 -15.58 -10.97 -5.78
C ARG A 132 -14.35 -10.62 -6.62
N GLY A 133 -13.21 -10.50 -5.94
CA GLY A 133 -11.92 -10.13 -6.52
C GLY A 133 -11.65 -8.63 -6.58
N ALA A 134 -12.58 -7.75 -6.20
CA ALA A 134 -12.30 -6.31 -6.12
C ALA A 134 -11.15 -6.01 -5.14
N VAL A 135 -10.24 -5.14 -5.55
CA VAL A 135 -9.10 -4.66 -4.76
C VAL A 135 -9.27 -3.17 -4.48
N SER A 136 -9.31 -2.83 -3.20
CA SER A 136 -9.63 -1.48 -2.75
C SER A 136 -8.69 -1.01 -1.65
N ALA A 137 -8.52 0.30 -1.54
CA ALA A 137 -7.64 0.93 -0.55
C ALA A 137 -8.26 0.89 0.85
N VAL A 138 -7.42 0.74 1.86
CA VAL A 138 -7.81 0.95 3.27
C VAL A 138 -7.72 2.44 3.59
N GLN A 139 -8.65 2.93 4.40
CA GLN A 139 -8.67 4.31 4.91
C GLN A 139 -8.91 4.30 6.42
N VAL A 140 -8.48 5.36 7.09
CA VAL A 140 -8.81 5.63 8.50
C VAL A 140 -10.33 5.81 8.63
N PRO A 141 -10.98 5.17 9.62
CA PRO A 141 -12.40 5.34 9.84
C PRO A 141 -12.81 6.80 10.02
N GLY A 142 -13.72 7.28 9.17
CA GLY A 142 -14.18 8.67 9.18
C GLY A 142 -13.35 9.64 8.34
N ASP A 143 -12.25 9.19 7.75
CA ASP A 143 -11.40 10.01 6.89
C ASP A 143 -11.12 9.30 5.54
N PRO A 144 -11.93 9.58 4.51
CA PRO A 144 -11.75 8.99 3.18
C PRO A 144 -10.42 9.37 2.50
N ASP A 145 -9.82 10.50 2.85
CA ASP A 145 -8.60 11.03 2.20
C ASP A 145 -7.31 10.59 2.91
N SER A 146 -7.36 9.43 3.58
CA SER A 146 -6.28 8.89 4.41
C SER A 146 -5.72 7.57 3.92
N ALA A 147 -5.99 7.21 2.66
CA ALA A 147 -5.46 5.98 2.08
C ALA A 147 -3.93 6.01 1.92
N GLY A 148 -3.34 4.87 1.60
CA GLY A 148 -1.91 4.75 1.37
C GLY A 148 -1.53 3.37 0.85
N THR A 149 -0.58 2.68 1.49
CA THR A 149 -0.06 1.39 1.01
C THR A 149 -1.01 0.22 1.28
N GLN A 150 -1.85 0.33 2.32
CA GLN A 150 -2.75 -0.75 2.72
C GLN A 150 -3.91 -0.93 1.74
N PHE A 151 -4.22 -2.20 1.44
CA PHE A 151 -5.31 -2.59 0.56
C PHE A 151 -6.05 -3.81 1.11
N PHE A 152 -7.27 -4.02 0.63
CA PHE A 152 -8.04 -5.23 0.88
C PHE A 152 -8.60 -5.82 -0.40
N ILE A 153 -8.86 -7.13 -0.38
CA ILE A 153 -9.45 -7.89 -1.47
C ILE A 153 -10.79 -8.45 -1.01
N SER A 154 -11.85 -8.17 -1.76
CA SER A 154 -13.17 -8.76 -1.58
C SER A 154 -13.17 -10.23 -1.95
N VAL A 155 -13.32 -11.13 -0.98
CA VAL A 155 -13.36 -12.58 -1.21
C VAL A 155 -14.69 -13.01 -1.80
N VAL A 156 -15.76 -12.34 -1.39
CA VAL A 156 -17.13 -12.45 -1.93
C VAL A 156 -17.63 -11.05 -2.27
N ASP A 157 -18.83 -10.95 -2.85
CA ASP A 157 -19.44 -9.64 -3.11
C ASP A 157 -19.67 -8.86 -1.81
N GLN A 158 -19.28 -7.59 -1.79
CA GLN A 158 -19.35 -6.67 -0.65
C GLN A 158 -20.11 -5.38 -1.00
N PRO A 159 -21.40 -5.45 -1.38
CA PRO A 159 -22.16 -4.27 -1.84
C PRO A 159 -22.27 -3.15 -0.79
N ALA A 160 -22.08 -3.46 0.50
CA ALA A 160 -22.04 -2.48 1.57
C ALA A 160 -20.84 -1.51 1.49
N LEU A 161 -19.80 -1.84 0.72
CA LEU A 161 -18.58 -1.06 0.51
C LEU A 161 -18.64 -0.17 -0.74
N ASP A 162 -19.61 -0.39 -1.62
CA ASP A 162 -19.77 0.36 -2.86
C ASP A 162 -19.87 1.87 -2.61
N GLY A 163 -19.09 2.65 -3.37
CA GLY A 163 -19.04 4.11 -3.25
C GLY A 163 -18.40 4.64 -1.96
N LYS A 164 -17.80 3.79 -1.11
CA LYS A 164 -17.18 4.19 0.17
C LYS A 164 -15.67 4.06 0.24
N TYR A 165 -15.10 3.22 -0.64
CA TYR A 165 -13.67 2.94 -0.70
C TYR A 165 -13.20 3.08 -2.14
N THR A 166 -11.96 3.53 -2.31
CA THR A 166 -11.32 3.59 -3.63
C THR A 166 -11.00 2.19 -4.12
N LEU A 167 -11.71 1.72 -5.15
CA LEU A 167 -11.40 0.50 -5.87
C LEU A 167 -10.40 0.83 -6.98
N PHE A 168 -9.25 0.18 -6.98
CA PHE A 168 -8.16 0.47 -7.92
C PHE A 168 -7.65 -0.76 -8.69
N GLY A 169 -8.21 -1.94 -8.42
CA GLY A 169 -7.82 -3.16 -9.10
C GLY A 169 -8.83 -4.30 -8.96
N ARG A 170 -8.59 -5.38 -9.70
CA ARG A 170 -9.35 -6.63 -9.62
C ARG A 170 -8.42 -7.83 -9.73
N VAL A 171 -8.61 -8.84 -8.90
CA VAL A 171 -7.91 -10.12 -9.03
C VAL A 171 -8.35 -10.80 -10.33
N SER A 172 -7.42 -10.97 -11.26
CA SER A 172 -7.65 -11.58 -12.57
C SER A 172 -7.25 -13.05 -12.60
N GLU A 173 -6.27 -13.44 -11.79
CA GLU A 173 -5.82 -14.84 -11.64
C GLU A 173 -5.57 -15.17 -10.18
N GLY A 174 -5.77 -16.44 -9.78
CA GLY A 174 -5.46 -16.89 -8.42
C GLY A 174 -6.53 -16.58 -7.36
N MET A 175 -7.77 -16.30 -7.76
CA MET A 175 -8.88 -16.04 -6.81
C MET A 175 -9.16 -17.21 -5.84
N ASN A 176 -8.83 -18.45 -6.23
CA ASN A 176 -8.92 -19.62 -5.34
C ASN A 176 -7.93 -19.52 -4.19
N LEU A 177 -6.69 -19.07 -4.44
CA LEU A 177 -5.69 -18.83 -3.40
C LEU A 177 -6.15 -17.72 -2.44
N VAL A 178 -6.71 -16.63 -2.96
CA VAL A 178 -7.30 -15.56 -2.14
C VAL A 178 -8.40 -16.10 -1.22
N THR A 179 -9.21 -17.03 -1.72
CA THR A 179 -10.26 -17.70 -0.93
C THR A 179 -9.66 -18.60 0.14
N GLU A 180 -8.66 -19.41 -0.20
CA GLU A 180 -7.94 -20.27 0.75
C GLU A 180 -7.29 -19.46 1.88
N ILE A 181 -6.63 -18.35 1.55
CA ILE A 181 -6.07 -17.42 2.55
C ILE A 181 -7.19 -16.94 3.49
N SER A 182 -8.37 -16.63 2.97
CA SER A 182 -9.50 -16.18 3.80
C SER A 182 -10.02 -17.25 4.77
N GLU A 183 -9.84 -18.52 4.44
CA GLU A 183 -10.32 -19.66 5.24
C GLU A 183 -9.31 -20.08 6.31
N ALA A 184 -8.05 -19.67 6.18
CA ALA A 184 -6.96 -19.97 7.10
C ALA A 184 -6.90 -19.05 8.34
N ALA A 185 -7.93 -18.22 8.54
CA ALA A 185 -8.08 -17.28 9.66
C ALA A 185 -8.07 -17.95 11.04
#